data_AF-A0A7S4W0D6-F1
#
_entry.id   AF-A0A7S4W0D6-F1
#
_cell.length_a   1.000
_cell.length_b   1.000
_cell.length_c   1.000
_cell.angle_alpha   90.00
_cell.angle_beta   90.00
_cell.angle_gamma   90.00
#
_symmetry.space_group_name_H-M   'P 1'
#
loop_
_entity.id
_entity.type
_entity.pdbx_description
1 polymer ?
#
loop_
_entity_poly.entity_id
_entity_poly.type
_entity_poly.pdbx_seq_one_letter_code
_entity_poly.pdbx_strand_id
1 'polypeptide(L)'
;VFNRQDGTSVERLKDFKVAIHKDGSEVWNNQYSGVPSHETTFSVPEVIGDEVRVSLSGSNLILSLAEVEVIGNLDRHFSSNVALGKPTSQSSTRKDGSGYDGTSNLAVDGNRDGHWVKDSTTHTNAQSNPWWRVDLQAQYSIKTIKVFNRQDGTSVERLKDFKVAIHKDGSEVWNNQYS
;
A
#
# COMPACT_ATOMS: atom_id res chain seq x y z
N VAL A 1 8.38 24.50 5.27
CA VAL A 1 8.27 25.66 4.33
C VAL A 1 9.52 26.50 4.47
N PHE A 2 10.18 26.81 3.36
CA PHE A 2 11.40 27.60 3.37
C PHE A 2 11.14 29.02 2.84
N ASN A 3 11.53 30.02 3.63
CA ASN A 3 11.43 31.43 3.24
C ASN A 3 12.70 31.86 2.49
N ARG A 4 12.52 32.76 1.52
CA ARG A 4 13.63 33.44 0.83
C ARG A 4 14.40 34.31 1.83
N GLN A 5 15.72 34.51 1.64
CA GLN A 5 16.58 35.21 2.61
C GLN A 5 17.12 36.58 2.18
N ASP A 6 16.93 37.02 0.94
CA ASP A 6 17.53 38.26 0.42
C ASP A 6 16.59 39.48 0.40
N GLY A 7 17.13 40.63 0.84
CA GLY A 7 16.51 41.96 0.76
C GLY A 7 15.29 42.16 1.68
N THR A 8 14.47 43.16 1.38
CA THR A 8 13.20 43.45 2.10
C THR A 8 12.08 42.45 1.81
N SER A 9 12.35 41.40 1.02
CA SER A 9 11.34 40.46 0.56
C SER A 9 10.97 39.39 1.60
N VAL A 10 11.76 39.23 2.66
CA VAL A 10 11.52 38.27 3.75
C VAL A 10 10.18 38.47 4.44
N GLU A 11 9.73 39.72 4.57
CA GLU A 11 8.46 40.08 5.21
C GLU A 11 7.22 39.73 4.37
N ARG A 12 7.41 39.36 3.09
CA ARG A 12 6.30 39.04 2.18
C ARG A 12 5.64 37.72 2.54
N LEU A 13 6.36 36.80 3.19
CA LEU A 13 5.80 35.57 3.75
C LEU A 13 5.38 35.78 5.22
N LYS A 14 4.73 36.90 5.56
CA LYS A 14 4.16 37.08 6.89
C LYS A 14 2.73 36.59 6.96
N ASP A 15 2.31 36.16 8.14
CA ASP A 15 0.89 35.89 8.46
C ASP A 15 0.23 34.90 7.49
N PHE A 16 0.98 33.90 7.04
CA PHE A 16 0.52 32.92 6.05
C PHE A 16 -0.22 31.74 6.69
N LYS A 17 -1.07 31.11 5.89
CA LYS A 17 -1.80 29.88 6.25
C LYS A 17 -1.20 28.70 5.50
N VAL A 18 -1.04 27.57 6.18
CA VAL A 18 -0.83 26.26 5.57
C VAL A 18 -2.10 25.44 5.75
N ALA A 19 -2.60 24.84 4.69
CA ALA A 19 -3.83 24.06 4.71
C ALA A 19 -3.68 22.75 3.92
N ILE A 20 -4.27 21.68 4.43
CA ILE A 20 -4.40 20.40 3.72
C ILE A 20 -5.84 20.31 3.24
N HIS A 21 -6.01 19.97 1.97
CA HIS A 21 -7.29 19.73 1.34
C HIS A 21 -7.43 18.26 0.96
N LYS A 22 -8.67 17.78 0.97
CA LYS A 22 -9.09 16.48 0.45
C LYS A 22 -10.27 16.69 -0.47
N ASP A 23 -10.17 16.25 -1.72
CA ASP A 23 -11.25 16.38 -2.71
C ASP A 23 -11.77 17.83 -2.82
N GLY A 24 -10.84 18.80 -2.74
CA GLY A 24 -11.12 20.24 -2.78
C GLY A 24 -11.63 20.87 -1.48
N SER A 25 -11.92 20.08 -0.43
CA SER A 25 -12.36 20.57 0.88
C SER A 25 -11.18 20.69 1.86
N GLU A 26 -11.07 21.81 2.58
CA GLU A 26 -10.06 21.96 3.63
C GLU A 26 -10.35 21.02 4.80
N VAL A 27 -9.40 20.14 5.13
CA VAL A 27 -9.52 19.15 6.21
C VAL A 27 -8.61 19.46 7.40
N TRP A 28 -7.60 20.31 7.21
CA TRP A 28 -6.73 20.79 8.26
C TRP A 28 -6.10 22.12 7.86
N ASN A 29 -5.79 22.97 8.82
CA ASN A 29 -4.98 24.15 8.60
C ASN A 29 -4.18 24.56 9.85
N ASN A 30 -3.18 25.40 9.62
CA ASN A 30 -2.42 26.11 10.63
C ASN A 30 -2.15 27.55 10.15
N GLN A 31 -2.46 28.52 11.00
CA GLN A 31 -2.16 29.93 10.76
C GLN A 31 -0.83 30.28 11.43
N TYR A 32 0.15 30.68 10.63
CA TYR A 32 1.40 31.25 11.13
C TYR A 32 1.21 32.77 11.30
N SER A 33 1.75 33.33 12.38
CA SER A 33 1.72 34.78 12.65
C SER A 33 3.14 35.34 12.71
N GLY A 34 3.36 36.46 12.05
CA GLY A 34 4.67 37.09 11.91
C GLY A 34 5.48 36.56 10.73
N VAL A 35 6.77 36.93 10.69
CA VAL A 35 7.70 36.55 9.61
C VAL A 35 8.41 35.25 10.00
N PRO A 36 8.34 34.19 9.18
CA PRO A 36 8.99 32.92 9.47
C PRO A 36 10.51 33.04 9.33
N SER A 37 11.22 32.19 10.08
CA SER A 37 12.62 31.87 9.82
C SER A 37 12.80 31.26 8.42
N HIS A 38 14.07 31.10 8.00
CA HIS A 38 14.39 30.46 6.73
C HIS A 38 13.74 29.08 6.58
N GLU A 39 13.63 28.32 7.66
CA GLU A 39 12.89 27.08 7.73
C GLU A 39 11.80 27.21 8.80
N THR A 40 10.59 26.77 8.49
CA THR A 40 9.50 26.60 9.46
C THR A 40 8.85 25.24 9.25
N THR A 41 8.71 24.49 10.34
CA THR A 41 8.14 23.15 10.38
C THR A 41 6.81 23.16 11.12
N PHE A 42 5.84 22.45 10.56
CA PHE A 42 4.50 22.32 11.12
C PHE A 42 4.27 20.87 11.53
N SER A 43 3.87 20.63 12.78
CA SER A 43 3.39 19.32 13.20
C SER A 43 1.97 19.12 12.67
N VAL A 44 1.82 18.21 11.73
CA VAL A 44 0.51 17.83 11.17
C VAL A 44 0.04 16.55 11.89
N PRO A 45 -1.21 16.49 12.41
CA PRO A 45 -1.77 15.24 12.91
C PRO A 45 -1.99 14.24 11.77
N GLU A 46 -2.55 13.06 12.07
CA GLU A 46 -2.92 12.10 11.02
C GLU A 46 -4.10 12.65 10.20
N VAL A 47 -3.76 13.35 9.11
CA VAL A 47 -4.71 13.98 8.19
C VAL A 47 -4.43 13.45 6.79
N ILE A 48 -5.50 13.04 6.11
CA ILE A 48 -5.46 12.57 4.73
C ILE A 48 -5.90 13.72 3.84
N GLY A 49 -5.04 14.09 2.90
CA GLY A 49 -5.35 15.05 1.85
C GLY A 49 -4.65 14.69 0.54
N ASP A 50 -5.16 15.26 -0.53
CA ASP A 50 -4.62 15.17 -1.89
C ASP A 50 -3.91 16.46 -2.32
N GLU A 51 -3.97 17.51 -1.50
CA GLU A 51 -3.38 18.82 -1.80
C GLU A 51 -2.92 19.55 -0.52
N VAL A 52 -1.77 20.22 -0.59
CA VAL A 52 -1.29 21.18 0.42
C VAL A 52 -1.25 22.57 -0.20
N ARG A 53 -1.88 23.56 0.46
CA ARG A 53 -1.84 24.97 0.06
C ARG A 53 -1.10 25.81 1.10
N VAL A 54 -0.25 26.70 0.61
CA VAL A 54 0.32 27.82 1.37
C VAL A 54 -0.27 29.11 0.81
N SER A 55 -0.91 29.93 1.64
CA SER A 55 -1.66 31.11 1.18
C SER A 55 -1.45 32.33 2.06
N LEU A 56 -1.46 33.51 1.44
CA LEU A 56 -1.56 34.80 2.12
C LEU A 56 -2.99 35.32 2.01
N SER A 57 -3.48 35.98 3.06
CA SER A 57 -4.82 36.57 3.11
C SER A 57 -4.73 38.09 2.93
N GLY A 58 -5.42 38.64 1.93
CA GLY A 58 -5.45 40.08 1.67
C GLY A 58 -5.56 40.40 0.17
N SER A 59 -5.27 41.65 -0.19
CA SER A 59 -5.25 42.11 -1.59
C SER A 59 -3.87 42.66 -1.97
N ASN A 60 -3.49 42.57 -3.25
CA ASN A 60 -2.20 43.04 -3.78
C ASN A 60 -0.96 42.45 -3.08
N LEU A 61 -1.00 41.17 -2.71
CA LEU A 61 0.09 40.47 -2.04
C LEU A 61 0.93 39.65 -3.04
N ILE A 62 2.20 39.42 -2.69
CA ILE A 62 3.12 38.56 -3.44
C ILE A 62 3.55 37.41 -2.53
N LEU A 63 3.22 36.18 -2.91
CA LEU A 63 3.73 34.98 -2.24
C LEU A 63 5.03 34.54 -2.93
N SER A 64 6.11 34.45 -2.15
CA SER A 64 7.39 33.92 -2.60
C SER A 64 7.83 32.83 -1.63
N LEU A 65 8.05 31.62 -2.14
CA LEU A 65 8.49 30.46 -1.36
C LEU A 65 9.81 29.98 -1.95
N ALA A 66 10.79 29.69 -1.10
CA ALA A 66 12.05 29.11 -1.56
C ALA A 66 11.89 27.61 -1.85
N GLU A 67 11.21 26.89 -0.96
CA GLU A 67 10.95 25.44 -1.08
C GLU A 67 9.76 25.03 -0.18
N VAL A 68 9.01 24.00 -0.56
CA VAL A 68 7.96 23.39 0.28
C VAL A 68 8.08 21.88 0.25
N GLU A 69 8.68 21.32 1.30
CA GLU A 69 8.71 19.89 1.50
C GLU A 69 7.45 19.41 2.24
N VAL A 70 6.70 18.50 1.61
CA VAL A 70 5.55 17.82 2.21
C VAL A 70 5.94 16.37 2.47
N ILE A 71 6.23 16.05 3.73
CA ILE A 71 6.68 14.71 4.13
C ILE A 71 5.49 13.93 4.70
N GLY A 72 5.12 12.85 4.02
CA GLY A 72 4.02 11.99 4.42
C GLY A 72 4.13 10.60 3.81
N ASN A 73 3.31 9.68 4.30
CA ASN A 73 3.14 8.36 3.70
C ASN A 73 1.95 8.40 2.75
N LEU A 74 2.05 7.72 1.60
CA LEU A 74 0.90 7.55 0.72
C LEU A 74 -0.22 6.84 1.50
N ASP A 75 -1.36 7.51 1.65
CA ASP A 75 -2.53 6.94 2.29
C ASP A 75 -3.04 5.73 1.48
N ARG A 76 -2.72 4.53 1.97
CA ARG A 76 -3.21 3.26 1.42
C ARG A 76 -4.47 2.77 2.14
N HIS A 77 -5.42 3.66 2.45
CA HIS A 77 -6.78 3.22 2.78
C HIS A 77 -7.45 2.45 1.62
N PHE A 78 -6.94 2.57 0.40
CA PHE A 78 -7.16 1.58 -0.65
C PHE A 78 -6.28 0.34 -0.42
N SER A 79 -6.88 -0.70 0.15
CA SER A 79 -6.25 -2.03 0.18
C SER A 79 -6.31 -2.63 -1.22
N SER A 80 -5.22 -2.55 -1.97
CA SER A 80 -5.06 -3.27 -3.24
C SER A 80 -4.55 -4.70 -2.99
N ASN A 81 -4.80 -5.60 -3.93
CA ASN A 81 -4.16 -6.92 -3.91
C ASN A 81 -2.69 -6.77 -4.28
N VAL A 82 -1.84 -6.57 -3.27
CA VAL A 82 -0.40 -6.39 -3.46
C VAL A 82 0.30 -7.66 -3.95
N ALA A 83 -0.36 -8.81 -4.01
CA ALA A 83 0.19 -10.04 -4.58
C ALA A 83 -0.10 -10.20 -6.08
N LEU A 84 -1.04 -9.44 -6.65
CA LEU A 84 -1.50 -9.59 -8.04
C LEU A 84 -0.32 -9.50 -9.03
N GLY A 85 -0.18 -10.54 -9.86
CA GLY A 85 0.84 -10.63 -10.91
C GLY A 85 2.28 -10.78 -10.41
N LYS A 86 2.50 -10.97 -9.10
CA LYS A 86 3.86 -11.06 -8.53
C LYS A 86 4.49 -12.43 -8.71
N PRO A 87 5.84 -12.52 -8.64
CA PRO A 87 6.53 -13.81 -8.71
C PRO A 87 6.08 -14.75 -7.59
N THR A 88 5.87 -16.00 -7.94
CA THR A 88 5.44 -17.05 -7.01
C THR A 88 6.35 -18.27 -7.12
N SER A 89 6.30 -19.11 -6.10
CA SER A 89 6.87 -20.46 -6.17
C SER A 89 6.00 -21.40 -5.35
N GLN A 90 6.03 -22.68 -5.68
CA GLN A 90 5.40 -23.73 -4.89
C GLN A 90 6.35 -24.93 -4.80
N SER A 91 6.15 -25.77 -3.79
CA SER A 91 7.06 -26.89 -3.49
C SER A 91 7.17 -27.90 -4.62
N SER A 92 6.12 -28.08 -5.41
CA SER A 92 6.14 -28.85 -6.66
C SER A 92 4.95 -28.47 -7.56
N THR A 93 4.99 -28.81 -8.84
CA THR A 93 3.85 -28.62 -9.76
C THR A 93 3.40 -29.97 -10.29
N ARG A 94 2.11 -30.27 -10.11
CA ARG A 94 1.51 -31.51 -10.57
C ARG A 94 1.22 -31.43 -12.07
N LYS A 95 1.73 -32.40 -12.82
CA LYS A 95 1.32 -32.66 -14.21
C LYS A 95 0.46 -33.90 -14.22
N ASP A 96 -0.85 -33.74 -14.24
CA ASP A 96 -1.82 -34.85 -14.18
C ASP A 96 -2.37 -35.27 -15.54
N GLY A 97 -1.92 -34.63 -16.62
CA GLY A 97 -2.40 -34.91 -17.99
C GLY A 97 -3.77 -34.33 -18.30
N SER A 98 -4.35 -33.50 -17.41
CA SER A 98 -5.65 -32.86 -17.63
C SER A 98 -5.61 -31.70 -18.64
N GLY A 99 -4.41 -31.24 -19.03
CA GLY A 99 -4.22 -30.08 -19.91
C GLY A 99 -4.22 -28.73 -19.18
N TYR A 100 -4.39 -28.72 -17.85
CA TYR A 100 -4.30 -27.54 -16.99
C TYR A 100 -2.95 -27.50 -16.28
N ASP A 101 -2.40 -26.30 -16.10
CA ASP A 101 -0.98 -26.14 -15.72
C ASP A 101 -0.73 -26.28 -14.22
N GLY A 102 -1.67 -25.82 -13.38
CA GLY A 102 -1.54 -25.87 -11.92
C GLY A 102 -0.31 -25.14 -11.37
N THR A 103 0.25 -24.19 -12.12
CA THR A 103 1.45 -23.43 -11.77
C THR A 103 1.18 -22.42 -10.67
N SER A 104 2.21 -22.03 -9.93
CA SER A 104 2.06 -21.18 -8.74
C SER A 104 1.49 -19.79 -9.02
N ASN A 105 1.69 -19.25 -10.23
CA ASN A 105 1.22 -17.92 -10.61
C ASN A 105 -0.30 -17.81 -10.70
N LEU A 106 -1.01 -18.93 -10.84
CA LEU A 106 -2.48 -18.94 -10.89
C LEU A 106 -3.12 -18.44 -9.58
N ALA A 107 -2.45 -18.54 -8.43
CA ALA A 107 -2.96 -17.98 -7.17
C ALA A 107 -2.94 -16.44 -7.10
N VAL A 108 -2.32 -15.78 -8.08
CA VAL A 108 -2.18 -14.31 -8.15
C VAL A 108 -2.49 -13.75 -9.53
N ASP A 109 -3.26 -14.48 -10.35
CA ASP A 109 -3.62 -14.07 -11.72
C ASP A 109 -4.80 -13.07 -11.77
N GLY A 110 -5.52 -12.90 -10.65
CA GLY A 110 -6.70 -12.02 -10.54
C GLY A 110 -8.03 -12.72 -10.80
N ASN A 111 -8.01 -13.99 -11.18
CA ASN A 111 -9.20 -14.84 -11.31
C ASN A 111 -9.41 -15.62 -10.00
N ARG A 112 -10.66 -15.68 -9.54
CA ARG A 112 -11.05 -16.29 -8.25
C ARG A 112 -11.87 -17.57 -8.44
N ASP A 113 -12.00 -18.04 -9.67
CA ASP A 113 -12.77 -19.23 -9.99
C ASP A 113 -12.04 -20.49 -9.50
N GLY A 114 -12.60 -21.13 -8.48
CA GLY A 114 -11.99 -22.30 -7.85
C GLY A 114 -12.26 -23.62 -8.58
N HIS A 115 -12.90 -23.63 -9.77
CA HIS A 115 -13.10 -24.86 -10.53
C HIS A 115 -11.84 -25.20 -11.34
N TRP A 116 -11.32 -26.42 -11.16
CA TRP A 116 -10.10 -26.88 -11.86
C TRP A 116 -10.11 -26.66 -13.38
N VAL A 117 -11.26 -26.88 -14.02
CA VAL A 117 -11.42 -26.75 -15.47
C VAL A 117 -11.29 -25.31 -16.00
N LYS A 118 -11.19 -24.33 -15.11
CA LYS A 118 -11.02 -22.90 -15.42
C LYS A 118 -9.57 -22.46 -15.46
N ASP A 119 -8.63 -23.37 -15.20
CA ASP A 119 -7.19 -23.12 -15.25
C ASP A 119 -6.74 -21.93 -14.39
N SER A 120 -7.38 -21.75 -13.23
CA SER A 120 -7.18 -20.62 -12.31
C SER A 120 -6.79 -21.08 -10.90
N THR A 121 -6.42 -22.35 -10.75
CA THR A 121 -6.10 -22.95 -9.45
C THR A 121 -4.72 -23.58 -9.51
N THR A 122 -3.89 -23.35 -8.48
CA THR A 122 -2.57 -24.00 -8.37
C THR A 122 -2.71 -25.48 -7.97
N HIS A 123 -1.72 -26.31 -8.32
CA HIS A 123 -1.72 -27.72 -7.92
C HIS A 123 -0.30 -28.25 -7.67
N THR A 124 -0.01 -28.65 -6.43
CA THR A 124 1.22 -29.38 -6.10
C THR A 124 1.05 -30.88 -6.25
N ASN A 125 2.14 -31.64 -6.30
CA ASN A 125 2.07 -33.08 -6.09
C ASN A 125 1.59 -33.40 -4.66
N ALA A 126 1.09 -34.62 -4.47
CA ALA A 126 0.91 -35.17 -3.13
C ALA A 126 2.29 -35.39 -2.50
N GLN A 127 2.56 -34.71 -1.40
CA GLN A 127 3.84 -34.72 -0.70
C GLN A 127 3.66 -34.26 0.74
N SER A 128 4.67 -34.50 1.58
CA SER A 128 4.73 -33.93 2.92
C SER A 128 4.97 -32.42 2.87
N ASN A 129 4.26 -31.67 3.71
CA ASN A 129 4.40 -30.22 3.89
C ASN A 129 4.43 -29.42 2.57
N PRO A 130 3.40 -29.54 1.70
CA PRO A 130 3.31 -28.74 0.50
C PRO A 130 3.22 -27.25 0.87
N TRP A 131 3.87 -26.39 0.08
CA TRP A 131 3.88 -24.95 0.33
C TRP A 131 3.74 -24.18 -0.98
N TRP A 132 3.19 -22.98 -0.85
CA TRP A 132 3.16 -21.96 -1.89
C TRP A 132 3.65 -20.64 -1.27
N ARG A 133 4.33 -19.81 -2.06
CA ARG A 133 4.80 -18.49 -1.63
C ARG A 133 4.66 -17.47 -2.77
N VAL A 134 4.47 -16.21 -2.39
CA VAL A 134 4.59 -15.05 -3.26
C VAL A 134 5.74 -14.16 -2.77
N ASP A 135 6.58 -13.72 -3.70
CA ASP A 135 7.55 -12.66 -3.46
C ASP A 135 6.87 -11.31 -3.70
N LEU A 136 6.64 -10.53 -2.64
CA LEU A 136 5.99 -9.23 -2.73
C LEU A 136 6.89 -8.15 -3.36
N GLN A 137 8.19 -8.39 -3.52
CA GLN A 137 9.19 -7.47 -4.11
C GLN A 137 9.36 -6.12 -3.39
N ALA A 138 8.63 -5.88 -2.30
CA ALA A 138 8.74 -4.73 -1.41
C ALA A 138 8.13 -5.10 -0.05
N GLN A 139 8.45 -4.31 0.97
CA GLN A 139 7.82 -4.47 2.28
C GLN A 139 6.43 -3.81 2.27
N TYR A 140 5.41 -4.54 2.71
CA TYR A 140 4.04 -4.05 2.83
C TYR A 140 3.55 -4.22 4.26
N SER A 141 2.78 -3.24 4.77
CA SER A 141 1.93 -3.44 5.93
C SER A 141 0.71 -4.27 5.49
N ILE A 142 0.76 -5.59 5.73
CA ILE A 142 -0.30 -6.53 5.33
C ILE A 142 -1.47 -6.42 6.30
N LYS A 143 -2.63 -5.94 5.81
CA LYS A 143 -3.85 -5.76 6.62
C LYS A 143 -4.81 -6.95 6.54
N THR A 144 -4.88 -7.61 5.39
CA THR A 144 -5.84 -8.70 5.15
C THR A 144 -5.25 -9.68 4.15
N ILE A 145 -5.44 -10.98 4.43
CA ILE A 145 -5.12 -12.08 3.52
C ILE A 145 -6.44 -12.78 3.19
N LYS A 146 -6.76 -12.92 1.91
CA LYS A 146 -7.94 -13.67 1.43
C LYS A 146 -7.45 -14.90 0.68
N VAL A 147 -7.89 -16.07 1.11
CA VAL A 147 -7.59 -17.35 0.46
C VAL A 147 -8.86 -17.84 -0.23
N PHE A 148 -8.79 -18.07 -1.53
CA PHE A 148 -9.89 -18.63 -2.31
C PHE A 148 -9.64 -20.12 -2.51
N ASN A 149 -10.50 -20.96 -1.93
CA ASN A 149 -10.36 -22.41 -1.99
C ASN A 149 -10.84 -22.95 -3.35
N ARG A 150 -10.37 -24.15 -3.70
CA ARG A 150 -10.92 -24.96 -4.80
C ARG A 150 -12.39 -25.28 -4.52
N GLN A 151 -13.21 -25.37 -5.57
CA GLN A 151 -14.68 -25.46 -5.48
C GLN A 151 -15.26 -26.73 -6.10
N ASP A 152 -14.46 -27.55 -6.81
CA ASP A 152 -14.95 -28.75 -7.50
C ASP A 152 -14.79 -30.06 -6.70
N GLY A 153 -15.91 -30.79 -6.58
CA GLY A 153 -15.96 -32.18 -6.09
C GLY A 153 -15.45 -32.35 -4.65
N THR A 154 -14.74 -33.45 -4.40
CA THR A 154 -14.13 -33.75 -3.09
C THR A 154 -12.83 -32.97 -2.85
N SER A 155 -12.38 -32.17 -3.83
CA SER A 155 -11.11 -31.43 -3.71
C SER A 155 -11.20 -30.25 -2.75
N VAL A 156 -12.40 -29.78 -2.42
CA VAL A 156 -12.65 -28.70 -1.45
C VAL A 156 -12.03 -28.99 -0.07
N GLU A 157 -11.99 -30.28 0.31
CA GLU A 157 -11.47 -30.76 1.61
C GLU A 157 -9.93 -30.82 1.67
N ARG A 158 -9.23 -30.59 0.54
CA ARG A 158 -7.76 -30.67 0.50
C ARG A 158 -7.09 -29.50 1.19
N LEU A 159 -7.77 -28.35 1.26
CA LEU A 159 -7.31 -27.19 2.00
C LEU A 159 -8.00 -27.12 3.36
N LYS A 160 -7.70 -28.12 4.20
CA LYS A 160 -8.01 -28.13 5.62
C LYS A 160 -6.72 -28.07 6.42
N ASP A 161 -6.79 -27.64 7.67
CA ASP A 161 -5.63 -27.64 8.57
C ASP A 161 -4.39 -26.91 8.00
N PHE A 162 -4.58 -25.72 7.42
CA PHE A 162 -3.52 -24.98 6.74
C PHE A 162 -2.96 -23.82 7.58
N LYS A 163 -1.69 -23.47 7.34
CA LYS A 163 -1.00 -22.34 7.97
C LYS A 163 -0.84 -21.19 6.97
N VAL A 164 -1.06 -19.97 7.43
CA VAL A 164 -0.64 -18.74 6.74
C VAL A 164 0.48 -18.08 7.55
N ALA A 165 1.53 -17.63 6.89
CA ALA A 165 2.66 -16.94 7.52
C ALA A 165 3.08 -15.71 6.74
N ILE A 166 3.57 -14.69 7.45
CA ILE A 166 4.19 -13.49 6.89
C ILE A 166 5.67 -13.52 7.27
N HIS A 167 6.54 -13.30 6.29
CA HIS A 167 7.98 -13.18 6.50
C HIS A 167 8.45 -11.76 6.25
N LYS A 168 9.38 -11.27 7.07
CA LYS A 168 10.11 -10.03 6.88
C LYS A 168 11.60 -10.34 6.96
N ASP A 169 12.35 -9.97 5.93
CA ASP A 169 13.81 -10.14 5.87
C ASP A 169 14.24 -11.60 6.15
N GLY A 170 13.50 -12.55 5.57
CA GLY A 170 13.73 -14.00 5.72
C GLY A 170 13.15 -14.63 6.99
N SER A 171 12.77 -13.84 7.99
CA SER A 171 12.23 -14.34 9.26
C SER A 171 10.71 -14.35 9.27
N GLU A 172 10.09 -15.40 9.79
CA GLU A 172 8.65 -15.43 10.06
C GLU A 172 8.34 -14.42 11.17
N VAL A 173 7.47 -13.44 10.90
CA VAL A 173 7.08 -12.40 11.86
C VAL A 173 5.64 -12.53 12.34
N TRP A 174 4.83 -13.31 11.63
CA TRP A 174 3.46 -13.62 12.00
C TRP A 174 3.03 -14.93 11.35
N ASN A 175 2.19 -15.69 12.03
CA ASN A 175 1.48 -16.80 11.43
C ASN A 175 0.13 -17.06 12.11
N ASN A 176 -0.73 -17.82 11.43
CA ASN A 176 -1.94 -18.37 12.00
C ASN A 176 -2.26 -19.75 11.40
N GLN A 177 -2.78 -20.64 12.24
CA GLN A 177 -3.25 -21.98 11.85
C GLN A 177 -4.78 -21.95 11.70
N TYR A 178 -5.28 -22.52 10.61
CA TYR A 178 -6.70 -22.64 10.30
C TYR A 178 -7.06 -24.13 10.24
N SER A 179 -7.88 -24.58 11.20
CA SER A 179 -8.42 -25.94 11.29
C SER A 179 -9.83 -26.01 10.70
#